data_AF-A0A6A3ITY5-F1
#
_entry.id   AF-A0A6A3ITY5-F1
#
_cell.length_a   1.000
_cell.length_b   1.000
_cell.length_c   1.000
_cell.angle_alpha   90.00
_cell.angle_beta   90.00
_cell.angle_gamma   90.00
#
_symmetry.space_group_name_H-M   'P 1'
#
loop_
_entity.id
_entity.type
_entity.pdbx_description
1 polymer ?
#
loop_
_entity_poly.entity_id
_entity_poly.type
_entity_poly.pdbx_seq_one_letter_code
_entity_poly.pdbx_strand_id
1 'polypeptide(L)'
;MSMSVQDYEVRDHSKQGPALLGMLTLVESMQDKNVKQFYMVAPTYPYQRDPDFELYEFVGISDESFLELRSIPTDPLLEPVKNLITARKRGFYDGESQSNVRVMYSVLDGVNATNALTRWEWIGEAVTVDSWAWVHWIHCYFAIQTIYSLIVLFLVMYHKFRSGKIWIGDPFASVSTASILMRGILVLLSWVIDNFWSINEYAMSRAAMITGSQTVRIHKEVMHADIMVVFLSLTGI
;
A
#
# COMPACT_ATOMS: atom_id res chain seq x y z
N MET A 1 -26.77 -6.47 15.60
CA MET A 1 -26.18 -5.17 15.20
C MET A 1 -24.71 -5.23 15.58
N SER A 2 -23.80 -4.99 14.64
CA SER A 2 -22.37 -4.84 14.94
C SER A 2 -21.89 -3.53 14.34
N MET A 3 -21.01 -2.87 15.08
CA MET A 3 -20.55 -1.51 14.84
C MET A 3 -19.03 -1.47 14.89
N SER A 4 -18.44 -0.62 14.05
CA SER A 4 -17.01 -0.43 13.94
C SER A 4 -16.69 1.03 13.63
N VAL A 5 -15.67 1.57 14.30
CA VAL A 5 -15.12 2.88 13.95
C VAL A 5 -14.19 2.70 12.76
N GLN A 6 -14.41 3.51 11.73
CA GLN A 6 -13.68 3.50 10.46
C GLN A 6 -13.40 4.92 10.01
N ASP A 7 -12.54 5.08 9.01
CA ASP A 7 -12.39 6.36 8.32
C ASP A 7 -13.32 6.36 7.11
N TYR A 8 -13.95 7.51 6.87
CA TYR A 8 -14.78 7.75 5.69
C TYR A 8 -14.20 8.86 4.83
N GLU A 9 -14.51 8.79 3.54
CA GLU A 9 -14.20 9.83 2.57
C GLU A 9 -15.36 9.97 1.59
N VAL A 10 -15.71 11.22 1.27
CA VAL A 10 -16.69 11.59 0.23
C VAL A 10 -15.93 12.44 -0.78
N ARG A 11 -15.45 11.78 -1.83
CA ARG A 11 -14.57 12.37 -2.86
C ARG A 11 -15.22 13.57 -3.55
N ASP A 12 -16.50 13.46 -3.90
CA ASP A 12 -17.28 14.50 -4.58
C ASP A 12 -17.35 15.83 -3.81
N HIS A 13 -17.17 15.78 -2.48
CA HIS A 13 -17.23 16.95 -1.61
C HIS A 13 -15.91 17.23 -0.87
N SER A 14 -14.84 16.48 -1.18
CA SER A 14 -13.55 16.55 -0.48
C SER A 14 -13.69 16.51 1.05
N LYS A 15 -14.62 15.69 1.55
CA LYS A 15 -14.85 15.49 2.99
C LYS A 15 -14.24 14.18 3.42
N GLN A 16 -13.53 14.19 4.54
CA GLN A 16 -12.95 13.01 5.15
C GLN A 16 -12.99 13.13 6.68
N GLY A 17 -12.95 11.99 7.36
CA GLY A 17 -12.84 11.95 8.81
C GLY A 17 -13.18 10.57 9.36
N PRO A 18 -13.30 10.44 10.69
CA PRO A 18 -13.78 9.21 11.29
C PRO A 18 -15.31 9.10 11.15
N ALA A 19 -15.79 7.87 11.04
CA ALA A 19 -17.20 7.51 11.04
C ALA A 19 -17.43 6.26 11.89
N LEU A 20 -18.64 6.14 12.41
CA LEU A 20 -19.13 4.91 12.99
C LEU A 20 -19.94 4.16 11.93
N LEU A 21 -19.44 3.00 11.50
CA LEU A 21 -20.12 2.11 10.58
C LEU A 21 -20.85 1.01 11.36
N GLY A 22 -22.16 0.92 11.21
CA GLY A 22 -22.98 -0.21 11.63
C GLY A 22 -23.49 -1.00 10.43
N MET A 23 -23.67 -2.31 10.61
CA MET A 23 -24.36 -3.15 9.63
C MET A 23 -25.69 -3.63 10.20
N LEU A 24 -26.76 -3.42 9.43
CA LEU A 24 -28.11 -3.85 9.71
C LEU A 24 -28.50 -4.97 8.75
N THR A 25 -28.87 -6.11 9.31
CA THR A 25 -29.34 -7.25 8.55
C THR A 25 -30.77 -7.55 8.99
N LEU A 26 -31.71 -7.55 8.03
CA LEU A 26 -33.11 -7.85 8.30
C LEU A 26 -33.39 -9.32 7.97
N VAL A 27 -33.54 -10.14 9.01
CA VAL A 27 -33.88 -11.57 8.89
C VAL A 27 -35.34 -11.76 9.30
N GLU A 28 -36.17 -12.23 8.37
CA GLU A 28 -37.56 -12.62 8.67
C GLU A 28 -37.64 -14.08 9.12
N SER A 29 -36.86 -14.97 8.49
CA SER A 29 -36.77 -16.39 8.84
C SER A 29 -35.33 -16.90 8.81
N MET A 30 -35.01 -17.82 9.74
CA MET A 30 -33.71 -18.51 9.76
C MET A 30 -33.50 -19.45 8.57
N GLN A 31 -34.55 -19.72 7.79
CA GLN A 31 -34.50 -20.52 6.56
C GLN A 31 -34.19 -19.66 5.32
N ASP A 32 -34.15 -18.35 5.46
CA ASP A 32 -33.94 -17.44 4.35
C ASP A 32 -32.53 -17.57 3.79
N LYS A 33 -32.47 -17.80 2.47
CA LYS A 33 -31.22 -17.93 1.71
C LYS A 33 -30.70 -16.61 1.20
N ASN A 34 -31.52 -15.56 1.24
CA ASN A 34 -31.14 -14.23 0.80
C ASN A 34 -31.74 -13.22 1.77
N VAL A 35 -30.88 -12.43 2.39
CA VAL A 35 -31.22 -11.54 3.50
C VAL A 35 -30.83 -10.14 3.10
N LYS A 36 -31.75 -9.19 3.26
CA LYS A 36 -31.49 -7.78 2.94
C LYS A 36 -30.55 -7.17 3.96
N GLN A 37 -29.58 -6.40 3.47
CA GLN A 37 -28.56 -5.77 4.28
C GLN A 37 -28.47 -4.29 3.94
N PHE A 38 -28.31 -3.50 5.00
CA PHE A 38 -28.13 -2.07 4.94
C PHE A 38 -26.94 -1.70 5.81
N TYR A 39 -26.20 -0.71 5.38
CA TYR A 39 -25.17 -0.09 6.18
C TYR A 39 -25.74 1.17 6.80
N MET A 40 -25.33 1.47 8.02
CA MET A 40 -25.59 2.74 8.66
C MET A 40 -24.26 3.39 8.96
N VAL A 41 -24.10 4.64 8.53
CA VAL A 41 -22.86 5.38 8.71
C VAL A 41 -23.22 6.62 9.51
N ALA A 42 -22.52 6.86 10.61
CA ALA A 42 -22.55 8.14 11.30
C ALA A 42 -21.21 8.86 11.05
N PRO A 43 -21.16 9.79 10.06
CA PRO A 43 -19.97 10.59 9.80
C PRO A 43 -19.63 11.47 11.00
N THR A 44 -18.34 11.76 11.22
CA THR A 44 -17.86 12.69 12.27
C THR A 44 -17.96 12.17 13.71
N TYR A 45 -18.32 10.89 13.91
CA TYR A 45 -18.18 10.23 15.21
C TYR A 45 -16.70 9.96 15.54
N PRO A 46 -16.19 10.17 16.77
CA PRO A 46 -16.90 10.47 18.02
C PRO A 46 -16.98 11.97 18.38
N TYR A 47 -16.73 12.88 17.43
CA TYR A 47 -16.72 14.33 17.73
C TYR A 47 -18.12 14.92 17.93
N GLN A 48 -19.16 14.18 17.55
CA GLN A 48 -20.56 14.49 17.86
C GLN A 48 -21.04 13.62 19.03
N ARG A 49 -21.83 14.23 19.93
CA ARG A 49 -22.35 13.55 21.12
C ARG A 49 -23.36 12.46 20.77
N ASP A 50 -24.24 12.77 19.82
CA ASP A 50 -25.26 11.85 19.33
C ASP A 50 -24.92 11.46 17.88
N PRO A 51 -24.70 10.18 17.57
CA PRO A 51 -24.37 9.74 16.22
C PRO A 51 -25.59 9.87 15.31
N ASP A 52 -25.46 10.70 14.27
CA ASP A 52 -26.48 10.83 13.22
C ASP A 52 -26.27 9.75 12.15
N PHE A 53 -27.07 8.69 12.22
CA PHE A 53 -26.95 7.54 11.32
C PHE A 53 -27.71 7.76 10.03
N GLU A 54 -26.96 7.84 8.94
CA GLU A 54 -27.48 7.80 7.58
C GLU A 54 -27.49 6.36 7.06
N LEU A 55 -28.53 5.96 6.32
CA LEU A 55 -28.63 4.63 5.70
C LEU A 55 -27.92 4.59 4.35
N TYR A 56 -27.22 3.50 4.09
CA TYR A 56 -26.48 3.26 2.87
C TYR A 56 -26.72 1.83 2.35
N GLU A 57 -26.68 1.69 1.04
CA GLU A 57 -26.58 0.41 0.35
C GLU A 57 -25.14 0.15 -0.11
N PHE A 58 -24.77 -1.13 -0.17
CA PHE A 58 -23.48 -1.56 -0.69
C PHE A 58 -23.46 -1.49 -2.21
N VAL A 59 -22.46 -0.82 -2.78
CA VAL A 59 -22.26 -0.71 -4.23
C VAL A 59 -21.18 -1.67 -4.69
N GLY A 60 -20.05 -1.71 -3.99
CA GLY A 60 -18.88 -2.47 -4.40
C GLY A 60 -17.66 -2.22 -3.53
N ILE A 61 -16.52 -2.68 -4.02
CA ILE A 61 -15.20 -2.46 -3.41
C ILE A 61 -14.39 -1.65 -4.42
N SER A 62 -13.75 -0.57 -3.98
CA SER A 62 -12.92 0.27 -4.83
C SER A 62 -11.60 -0.40 -5.20
N ASP A 63 -10.89 0.13 -6.20
CA ASP A 63 -9.56 -0.36 -6.62
C ASP A 63 -8.51 -0.28 -5.49
N GLU A 64 -8.74 0.58 -4.50
CA GLU A 64 -7.88 0.76 -3.32
C GLU A 64 -8.37 -0.05 -2.10
N SER A 65 -9.28 -1.01 -2.32
CA SER A 65 -9.84 -1.89 -1.28
C SER A 65 -10.68 -1.17 -0.22
N PHE A 66 -11.34 -0.06 -0.58
CA PHE A 66 -12.35 0.58 0.28
C PHE A 66 -13.75 0.02 0.02
N LEU A 67 -14.59 0.02 1.05
CA LEU A 67 -16.01 -0.30 0.93
C LEU A 67 -16.73 0.90 0.31
N GLU A 68 -17.36 0.73 -0.85
CA GLU A 68 -18.16 1.77 -1.50
C GLU A 68 -19.63 1.64 -1.13
N LEU A 69 -20.17 2.73 -0.59
CA LEU A 69 -21.51 2.83 -0.06
C LEU A 69 -22.26 3.98 -0.73
N ARG A 70 -23.54 3.76 -1.05
CA ARG A 70 -24.42 4.80 -1.62
C ARG A 70 -25.55 5.11 -0.65
N SER A 71 -25.76 6.39 -0.35
CA SER A 71 -26.77 6.79 0.63
C SER A 71 -28.17 6.53 0.12
N ILE A 72 -29.06 6.11 1.01
CA ILE A 72 -30.51 6.01 0.77
C ILE A 72 -31.14 7.27 1.38
N PRO A 73 -31.51 8.29 0.57
CA PRO A 73 -32.09 9.52 1.09
C PRO A 73 -33.46 9.25 1.74
N THR A 74 -33.77 9.99 2.80
CA THR A 74 -35.09 9.90 3.47
C THR A 74 -36.15 10.55 2.59
N ASP A 75 -35.80 11.68 1.97
CA ASP A 75 -36.60 12.35 0.94
C ASP A 75 -35.79 12.49 -0.37
N PRO A 76 -36.05 11.64 -1.38
CA PRO A 76 -35.34 11.66 -2.66
C PRO A 76 -35.46 12.97 -3.45
N LEU A 77 -36.43 13.84 -3.12
CA LEU A 77 -36.63 15.11 -3.82
C LEU A 77 -35.81 16.26 -3.22
N LEU A 78 -35.41 16.14 -1.95
CA LEU A 78 -34.71 17.18 -1.22
C LEU A 78 -33.25 16.82 -0.93
N GLU A 79 -32.95 15.53 -0.72
CA GLU A 79 -31.63 15.06 -0.33
C GLU A 79 -30.89 14.44 -1.53
N PRO A 80 -29.66 14.90 -1.84
CA PRO A 80 -28.86 14.29 -2.89
C PRO A 80 -28.32 12.93 -2.43
N VAL A 81 -28.20 12.00 -3.38
CA VAL A 81 -27.51 10.72 -3.17
C VAL A 81 -26.02 10.98 -3.02
N LYS A 82 -25.44 10.53 -1.90
CA LYS A 82 -24.01 10.63 -1.57
C LYS A 82 -23.34 9.29 -1.80
N ASN A 83 -22.15 9.31 -2.42
CA ASN A 83 -21.27 8.15 -2.49
C ASN A 83 -20.16 8.33 -1.44
N LEU A 84 -20.06 7.35 -0.54
CA LEU A 84 -19.10 7.36 0.56
C LEU A 84 -18.24 6.11 0.45
N ILE A 85 -16.94 6.30 0.60
CA ILE A 85 -16.00 5.19 0.75
C ILE A 85 -15.59 5.09 2.22
N THR A 86 -15.52 3.88 2.75
CA THR A 86 -15.13 3.64 4.14
C THR A 86 -14.22 2.44 4.25
N ALA A 87 -13.24 2.53 5.14
CA ALA A 87 -12.48 1.36 5.54
C ALA A 87 -11.86 1.58 6.91
N ARG A 88 -11.57 0.47 7.58
CA ARG A 88 -10.73 0.48 8.77
C ARG A 88 -9.28 0.33 8.35
N LYS A 89 -8.48 1.38 8.52
CA LYS A 89 -7.04 1.33 8.29
C LYS A 89 -6.32 0.90 9.57
N ARG A 90 -5.49 -0.13 9.50
CA ARG A 90 -4.64 -0.56 10.62
C ARG A 90 -3.26 -0.89 10.11
N GLY A 91 -2.22 -0.34 10.73
CA GLY A 91 -0.87 -0.67 10.36
C GLY A 91 0.15 0.23 11.02
N PHE A 92 1.28 0.37 10.35
CA PHE A 92 2.39 1.18 10.80
C PHE A 92 2.39 2.51 10.03
N TYR A 93 2.71 3.59 10.72
CA TYR A 93 2.75 4.94 10.17
C TYR A 93 4.08 5.58 10.53
N ASP A 94 4.71 6.24 9.57
CA ASP A 94 5.80 7.19 9.80
C ASP A 94 5.35 8.59 9.36
N GLY A 95 4.86 9.34 10.36
CA GLY A 95 4.22 10.63 10.15
C GLY A 95 3.05 10.54 9.16
N GLU A 96 2.93 11.57 8.32
CA GLU A 96 1.93 11.64 7.24
C GLU A 96 2.49 11.18 5.89
N SER A 97 3.81 10.95 5.78
CA SER A 97 4.48 10.76 4.49
C SER A 97 4.62 9.30 4.07
N GLN A 98 4.72 8.36 5.03
CA GLN A 98 4.89 6.94 4.74
C GLN A 98 4.02 6.09 5.66
N SER A 99 3.42 5.04 5.09
CA SER A 99 2.65 4.11 5.90
C SER A 99 2.52 2.75 5.23
N ASN A 100 2.42 1.72 6.07
CA ASN A 100 2.12 0.35 5.67
C ASN A 100 0.83 -0.04 6.37
N VAL A 101 -0.29 0.19 5.69
CA VAL A 101 -1.62 0.06 6.27
C VAL A 101 -2.35 -1.10 5.65
N ARG A 102 -3.00 -1.88 6.49
CA ARG A 102 -4.01 -2.82 6.06
C ARG A 102 -5.35 -2.11 6.01
N VAL A 103 -5.87 -1.97 4.81
CA VAL A 103 -7.23 -1.46 4.57
C VAL A 103 -8.17 -2.63 4.76
N MET A 104 -9.02 -2.56 5.79
CA MET A 104 -9.93 -3.64 6.17
C MET A 104 -11.37 -3.20 6.01
N TYR A 105 -12.19 -4.07 5.43
CA TYR A 105 -13.63 -3.89 5.31
C TYR A 105 -14.35 -5.17 5.73
N SER A 106 -15.65 -5.05 5.96
CA SER A 106 -16.51 -6.19 6.22
C SER A 106 -17.69 -6.17 5.28
N VAL A 107 -17.84 -7.28 4.55
CA VAL A 107 -18.93 -7.51 3.61
C VAL A 107 -19.59 -8.81 4.00
N LEU A 108 -20.92 -8.83 4.00
CA LEU A 108 -21.72 -10.02 4.23
C LEU A 108 -22.47 -10.38 2.95
N ASP A 109 -21.76 -10.61 1.85
CA ASP A 109 -22.41 -10.86 0.56
C ASP A 109 -23.16 -12.20 0.54
N GLY A 110 -24.42 -12.18 0.08
CA GLY A 110 -25.17 -13.38 -0.33
C GLY A 110 -25.34 -14.48 0.72
N VAL A 111 -25.31 -14.16 2.01
CA VAL A 111 -25.32 -15.17 3.09
C VAL A 111 -26.71 -15.49 3.62
N ASN A 112 -26.95 -16.80 3.81
CA ASN A 112 -28.12 -17.31 4.53
C ASN A 112 -28.23 -16.68 5.92
N ALA A 113 -29.45 -16.57 6.46
CA ALA A 113 -29.74 -15.97 7.77
C ALA A 113 -28.79 -16.44 8.89
N THR A 114 -28.50 -17.74 8.95
CA THR A 114 -27.56 -18.29 9.93
C THR A 114 -26.15 -17.69 9.81
N ASN A 115 -25.60 -17.59 8.60
CA ASN A 115 -24.27 -17.03 8.42
C ASN A 115 -24.25 -15.53 8.68
N ALA A 116 -25.31 -14.82 8.27
CA ALA A 116 -25.40 -13.37 8.49
C ALA A 116 -25.44 -13.00 9.98
N LEU A 117 -25.93 -13.91 10.84
CA LEU A 117 -25.97 -13.72 12.29
C LEU A 117 -24.74 -14.29 13.03
N THR A 118 -24.03 -15.26 12.45
CA THR A 118 -22.95 -15.99 13.14
C THR A 118 -21.55 -15.66 12.64
N ARG A 119 -21.42 -15.18 11.40
CA ARG A 119 -20.13 -14.89 10.77
C ARG A 119 -20.02 -13.41 10.46
N TRP A 120 -18.99 -12.79 11.02
CA TRP A 120 -18.55 -11.46 10.67
C TRP A 120 -17.10 -11.58 10.21
N GLU A 121 -16.90 -11.52 8.90
CA GLU A 121 -15.56 -11.61 8.32
C GLU A 121 -14.99 -10.22 8.05
N TRP A 122 -13.72 -10.05 8.40
CA TRP A 122 -12.95 -8.87 8.05
C TRP A 122 -11.96 -9.26 6.96
N ILE A 123 -12.19 -8.73 5.77
CA ILE A 123 -11.28 -8.87 4.65
C ILE A 123 -10.36 -7.65 4.70
N GLY A 124 -9.08 -7.85 4.42
CA GLY A 124 -8.18 -6.69 4.38
C GLY A 124 -6.96 -6.91 3.55
N GLU A 125 -6.62 -5.88 2.79
CA GLU A 125 -5.50 -5.82 1.86
C GLU A 125 -4.41 -4.89 2.40
N ALA A 126 -3.15 -5.27 2.19
CA ALA A 126 -2.01 -4.45 2.59
C ALA A 126 -1.70 -3.42 1.50
N VAL A 127 -1.77 -2.14 1.87
CA VAL A 127 -1.51 -0.97 1.04
C VAL A 127 -0.30 -0.23 1.62
N THR A 128 0.65 0.09 0.75
CA THR A 128 1.84 0.89 1.09
C THR A 128 1.70 2.27 0.47
N VAL A 129 1.82 3.30 1.30
CA VAL A 129 1.95 4.68 0.88
C VAL A 129 3.40 5.07 1.05
N ASP A 130 4.06 5.43 -0.05
CA ASP A 130 5.47 5.84 -0.07
C ASP A 130 5.61 7.20 -0.77
N SER A 131 5.55 8.29 -0.01
CA SER A 131 5.77 9.64 -0.56
C SER A 131 7.25 9.94 -0.88
N TRP A 132 8.16 9.05 -0.46
CA TRP A 132 9.60 9.15 -0.72
C TRP A 132 10.06 8.21 -1.83
N ALA A 133 9.13 7.70 -2.65
CA ALA A 133 9.44 6.87 -3.80
C ALA A 133 10.47 7.50 -4.77
N TRP A 134 10.64 8.82 -4.74
CA TRP A 134 11.66 9.54 -5.49
C TRP A 134 13.09 9.22 -5.05
N VAL A 135 13.33 8.85 -3.79
CA VAL A 135 14.66 8.44 -3.28
C VAL A 135 15.17 7.22 -4.05
N HIS A 136 14.25 6.36 -4.50
CA HIS A 136 14.55 5.19 -5.32
C HIS A 136 15.07 5.56 -6.73
N TRP A 137 14.94 6.82 -7.17
CA TRP A 137 15.55 7.30 -8.42
C TRP A 137 17.07 7.33 -8.39
N ILE A 138 17.69 7.27 -7.20
CA ILE A 138 19.14 7.14 -7.06
C ILE A 138 19.64 5.90 -7.82
N HIS A 139 18.89 4.79 -7.77
CA HIS A 139 19.21 3.57 -8.53
C HIS A 139 19.04 3.74 -10.04
N CYS A 140 18.05 4.54 -10.47
CA CYS A 140 17.88 4.87 -11.88
C CYS A 140 19.11 5.62 -12.42
N TYR A 141 19.61 6.60 -11.65
CA TYR A 141 20.85 7.30 -12.00
C TYR A 141 22.06 6.34 -12.08
N PHE A 142 22.21 5.44 -11.10
CA PHE A 142 23.27 4.43 -11.12
C PHE A 142 23.16 3.48 -12.32
N ALA A 143 21.95 3.08 -12.69
CA ALA A 143 21.69 2.24 -13.86
C ALA A 143 22.10 2.95 -15.16
N ILE A 144 21.72 4.22 -15.34
CA ILE A 144 22.11 5.03 -16.51
C ILE A 144 23.63 5.15 -16.60
N GLN A 145 24.30 5.42 -15.48
CA GLN A 145 25.76 5.50 -15.44
C GLN A 145 26.41 4.18 -15.87
N THR A 146 25.90 3.04 -15.37
CA THR A 146 26.42 1.71 -15.73
C THR A 146 26.16 1.38 -17.20
N ILE A 147 24.98 1.72 -17.75
CA ILE A 147 24.67 1.56 -19.17
C ILE A 147 25.64 2.37 -20.04
N TYR A 148 25.89 3.63 -19.68
CA TYR A 148 26.84 4.48 -20.39
C TYR A 148 28.24 3.85 -20.43
N SER A 149 28.72 3.39 -19.27
CA SER A 149 30.02 2.70 -19.17
C SER A 149 30.08 1.44 -20.05
N LEU A 150 29.01 0.64 -20.08
CA LEU A 150 28.92 -0.56 -20.93
C LEU A 150 28.90 -0.21 -22.42
N ILE A 151 28.22 0.88 -22.82
CA ILE A 151 28.22 1.36 -24.20
C ILE A 151 29.65 1.76 -24.62
N VAL A 152 30.36 2.52 -23.79
CA VAL A 152 31.76 2.89 -24.06
C VAL A 152 32.64 1.64 -24.18
N LEU A 153 32.48 0.68 -23.27
CA LEU A 153 33.21 -0.58 -23.32
C LEU A 153 32.95 -1.34 -24.64
N PHE A 154 31.68 -1.43 -25.04
CA PHE A 154 31.27 -2.10 -26.27
C PHE A 154 31.85 -1.41 -27.52
N LEU A 155 31.86 -0.07 -27.55
CA LEU A 155 32.48 0.71 -28.63
C LEU A 155 33.99 0.46 -28.74
N VAL A 156 34.70 0.42 -27.60
CA VAL A 156 36.14 0.12 -27.56
C VAL A 156 36.41 -1.31 -28.03
N MET A 157 35.63 -2.29 -27.55
CA MET A 157 35.72 -3.68 -28.00
C MET A 157 35.50 -3.79 -29.51
N TYR A 158 34.46 -3.16 -30.03
CA TYR A 158 34.14 -3.16 -31.46
C TYR A 158 35.29 -2.56 -32.30
N HIS A 159 35.86 -1.44 -31.85
CA HIS A 159 36.99 -0.81 -32.54
C HIS A 159 38.25 -1.70 -32.55
N LYS A 160 38.55 -2.38 -31.43
CA LYS A 160 39.69 -3.31 -31.36
C LYS A 160 39.47 -4.55 -32.21
N PHE A 161 38.26 -5.09 -32.21
CA PHE A 161 37.88 -6.21 -33.07
C PHE A 161 38.08 -5.87 -34.55
N ARG A 162 37.62 -4.68 -34.98
CA ARG A 162 37.86 -4.16 -36.35
C ARG A 162 39.34 -3.98 -36.69
N SER A 163 40.19 -3.77 -35.67
CA SER A 163 41.65 -3.67 -35.83
C SER A 163 42.36 -5.03 -35.79
N GLY A 164 41.61 -6.14 -35.88
CA GLY A 164 42.13 -7.51 -35.84
C GLY A 164 42.59 -7.99 -34.46
N LYS A 165 42.28 -7.23 -33.40
CA LYS A 165 42.67 -7.56 -32.02
C LYS A 165 41.44 -7.97 -31.23
N ILE A 166 41.45 -9.17 -30.66
CA ILE A 166 40.43 -9.57 -29.70
C ILE A 166 40.82 -8.93 -28.37
N TRP A 167 39.98 -8.01 -27.90
CA TRP A 167 40.10 -7.41 -26.58
C TRP A 167 38.76 -7.57 -25.89
N ILE A 168 38.77 -8.30 -24.78
CA ILE A 168 37.63 -8.42 -23.86
C ILE A 168 38.03 -7.58 -22.66
N GLY A 169 37.41 -6.41 -22.55
CA GLY A 169 37.62 -5.57 -21.37
C GLY A 169 36.89 -6.14 -20.17
N ASP A 170 37.39 -5.80 -18.99
CA ASP A 170 36.73 -6.15 -17.75
C ASP A 170 35.47 -5.28 -17.58
N PRO A 171 34.25 -5.86 -17.56
CA PRO A 171 33.04 -5.10 -17.28
C PRO A 171 33.05 -4.48 -15.88
N PHE A 172 33.82 -5.03 -14.93
CA PHE A 172 34.00 -4.48 -13.59
C PHE A 172 34.99 -3.31 -13.55
N ALA A 173 35.97 -3.24 -14.47
CA ALA A 173 36.82 -2.06 -14.63
C ALA A 173 36.03 -0.82 -15.08
N SER A 174 34.80 -1.00 -15.56
CA SER A 174 33.89 0.08 -15.94
C SER A 174 33.21 0.77 -14.75
N VAL A 175 33.35 0.20 -13.54
CA VAL A 175 32.83 0.72 -12.28
C VAL A 175 33.98 0.83 -11.28
N SER A 176 34.43 2.05 -10.99
CA SER A 176 35.55 2.26 -10.06
C SER A 176 35.17 1.92 -8.62
N THR A 177 36.11 1.44 -7.80
CA THR A 177 35.91 1.22 -6.36
C THR A 177 35.36 2.47 -5.67
N ALA A 178 35.85 3.65 -6.03
CA ALA A 178 35.35 4.93 -5.53
C ALA A 178 33.86 5.15 -5.87
N SER A 179 33.42 4.76 -7.07
CA SER A 179 32.00 4.86 -7.44
C SER A 179 31.12 3.90 -6.65
N ILE A 180 31.58 2.67 -6.36
CA ILE A 180 30.84 1.70 -5.55
C ILE A 180 30.72 2.20 -4.10
N LEU A 181 31.81 2.73 -3.53
CA LEU A 181 31.79 3.32 -2.19
C LEU A 181 30.83 4.52 -2.10
N MET A 182 30.86 5.42 -3.08
CA MET A 182 29.93 6.55 -3.13
C MET A 182 28.47 6.11 -3.26
N ARG A 183 28.19 5.05 -4.04
CA ARG A 183 26.85 4.45 -4.14
C ARG A 183 26.37 3.95 -2.77
N GLY A 184 27.23 3.23 -2.04
CA GLY A 184 26.94 2.77 -0.68
C GLY A 184 26.66 3.90 0.30
N ILE A 185 27.48 4.96 0.29
CA ILE A 185 27.27 6.14 1.15
C ILE A 185 25.93 6.80 0.85
N LEU A 186 25.56 6.95 -0.43
CA LEU A 186 24.28 7.56 -0.81
C LEU A 186 23.09 6.72 -0.33
N VAL A 187 23.17 5.39 -0.42
CA VAL A 187 22.12 4.48 0.09
C VAL A 187 22.01 4.56 1.63
N LEU A 188 23.14 4.63 2.33
CA LEU A 188 23.12 4.80 3.79
C LEU A 188 22.53 6.16 4.20
N LEU A 189 22.87 7.23 3.48
CA LEU A 189 22.29 8.55 3.70
C LEU A 189 20.79 8.57 3.42
N SER A 190 20.32 7.87 2.37
CA SER A 190 18.89 7.76 2.13
C SER A 190 18.16 7.06 3.26
N TRP A 191 18.73 5.99 3.82
CA TRP A 191 18.13 5.34 4.99
C TRP A 191 18.11 6.23 6.23
N VAL A 192 19.13 7.06 6.45
CA VAL A 192 19.12 8.04 7.56
C VAL A 192 18.05 9.10 7.36
N ILE A 193 17.87 9.61 6.14
CA ILE A 193 16.83 10.60 5.81
C ILE A 193 15.43 9.98 5.96
N ASP A 194 15.29 8.70 5.59
CA ASP A 194 14.07 7.89 5.71
C ASP A 194 13.83 7.37 7.14
N ASN A 195 14.56 7.87 8.16
CA ASN A 195 14.49 7.40 9.54
C ASN A 195 14.57 5.87 9.71
N PHE A 196 15.27 5.19 8.78
CA PHE A 196 15.38 3.74 8.67
C PHE A 196 14.04 3.00 8.45
N TRP A 197 13.00 3.71 7.99
CA TRP A 197 11.68 3.15 7.74
C TRP A 197 11.72 1.97 6.77
N SER A 198 12.35 2.13 5.61
CA SER A 198 12.45 1.08 4.60
C SER A 198 13.08 -0.21 5.12
N ILE A 199 14.13 -0.11 5.95
CA ILE A 199 14.78 -1.28 6.56
C ILE A 199 13.84 -1.95 7.56
N ASN A 200 13.15 -1.16 8.37
CA ASN A 200 12.21 -1.67 9.35
C ASN A 200 11.03 -2.38 8.66
N GLU A 201 10.47 -1.80 7.59
CA GLU A 201 9.45 -2.44 6.76
C GLU A 201 9.92 -3.78 6.20
N TYR A 202 11.15 -3.84 5.70
CA TYR A 202 11.73 -5.08 5.22
C TYR A 202 11.86 -6.12 6.33
N ALA A 203 12.40 -5.74 7.49
CA ALA A 203 12.56 -6.63 8.64
C ALA A 203 11.20 -7.16 9.12
N MET A 204 10.19 -6.30 9.24
CA MET A 204 8.83 -6.66 9.60
C MET A 204 8.21 -7.62 8.58
N SER A 205 8.40 -7.36 7.28
CA SER A 205 7.93 -8.25 6.22
C SER A 205 8.57 -9.64 6.28
N ARG A 206 9.89 -9.72 6.52
CA ARG A 206 10.59 -11.00 6.74
C ARG A 206 10.08 -11.72 7.98
N ALA A 207 9.91 -11.01 9.10
CA ALA A 207 9.37 -11.58 10.33
C ALA A 207 7.93 -12.10 10.16
N ALA A 208 7.09 -11.36 9.43
CA ALA A 208 5.73 -11.77 9.11
C ALA A 208 5.70 -13.06 8.29
N MET A 209 6.57 -13.21 7.28
CA MET A 209 6.67 -14.44 6.49
C MET A 209 7.09 -15.65 7.33
N ILE A 210 7.99 -15.47 8.30
CA ILE A 210 8.46 -16.56 9.17
C ILE A 210 7.37 -16.96 10.19
N THR A 211 6.69 -15.98 10.76
CA THR A 211 5.69 -16.18 11.82
C THR A 211 4.30 -16.55 11.29
N GLY A 212 4.08 -16.48 9.97
CA GLY A 212 2.74 -16.60 9.38
C GLY A 212 1.81 -15.45 9.79
N SER A 213 2.38 -14.33 10.24
CA SER A 213 1.62 -13.14 10.64
C SER A 213 1.14 -12.36 9.41
N GLN A 214 0.51 -11.21 9.65
CA GLN A 214 -0.07 -10.38 8.61
C GLN A 214 0.97 -9.95 7.57
N THR A 215 0.61 -10.03 6.29
CA THR A 215 1.47 -9.64 5.17
C THR A 215 1.75 -8.14 5.18
N VAL A 216 3.03 -7.78 5.33
CA VAL A 216 3.55 -6.42 5.18
C VAL A 216 4.05 -6.26 3.74
N ARG A 217 3.44 -5.35 2.98
CA ARG A 217 3.80 -5.10 1.58
C ARG A 217 5.08 -4.29 1.53
N ILE A 218 6.00 -4.63 0.64
CA ILE A 218 7.30 -3.95 0.50
C ILE A 218 7.72 -3.94 -0.97
N HIS A 219 8.48 -2.93 -1.38
CA HIS A 219 9.15 -2.89 -2.67
C HIS A 219 10.42 -3.76 -2.64
N LYS A 220 10.25 -5.08 -2.79
CA LYS A 220 11.33 -6.08 -2.62
C LYS A 220 12.56 -5.80 -3.49
N GLU A 221 12.35 -5.42 -4.75
CA GLU A 221 13.44 -5.19 -5.71
C GLU A 221 14.30 -3.98 -5.30
N VAL A 222 13.66 -2.94 -4.78
CA VAL A 222 14.35 -1.73 -4.32
C VAL A 222 15.19 -2.03 -3.10
N MET A 223 14.62 -2.69 -2.10
CA MET A 223 15.35 -3.08 -0.89
C MET A 223 16.49 -4.07 -1.21
N HIS A 224 16.28 -4.97 -2.16
CA HIS A 224 17.33 -5.86 -2.64
C HIS A 224 18.49 -5.07 -3.26
N ALA A 225 18.19 -4.08 -4.10
CA ALA A 225 19.20 -3.22 -4.71
C ALA A 225 19.99 -2.43 -3.65
N ASP A 226 19.32 -1.83 -2.66
CA ASP A 226 19.97 -1.11 -1.56
C ASP A 226 20.96 -2.00 -0.80
N ILE A 227 20.48 -3.17 -0.33
CA ILE A 227 21.30 -4.11 0.45
C ILE A 227 22.48 -4.61 -0.39
N MET A 228 22.25 -4.90 -1.67
CA MET A 228 23.31 -5.35 -2.58
C MET A 228 24.36 -4.27 -2.81
N VAL A 229 23.96 -3.02 -2.98
CA VAL A 229 24.89 -1.88 -3.10
C VAL A 229 25.73 -1.75 -1.84
N VAL A 230 25.12 -1.76 -0.65
CA VAL A 230 25.84 -1.69 0.62
C VAL A 230 26.80 -2.87 0.79
N PHE A 231 26.35 -4.09 0.47
CA PHE A 231 27.20 -5.29 0.52
C PHE A 231 28.42 -5.15 -0.41
N LEU A 232 28.20 -4.77 -1.67
CA LEU A 232 29.28 -4.57 -2.64
C LEU A 232 30.22 -3.44 -2.25
N SER A 233 29.74 -2.38 -1.59
CA SER A 233 30.60 -1.31 -1.04
C SER A 233 31.47 -1.79 0.11
N LEU A 234 30.99 -2.75 0.91
CA LEU A 234 31.75 -3.34 2.03
C LEU A 234 32.77 -4.38 1.56
N THR A 235 32.41 -5.21 0.58
CA THR A 235 33.27 -6.28 0.07
C THR A 235 34.13 -5.87 -1.14
N GLY A 236 33.88 -4.69 -1.72
CA GLY A 236 34.63 -4.13 -2.83
C GLY A 236 35.95 -3.45 -2.44
N ILE A 237 36.38 -3.64 -1.19
CA ILE A 237 37.73 -3.36 -0.67
C ILE A 237 38.56 -4.63 -0.85
#